data_AF-A0A4Q3IWB3-F1
#
_entry.id   AF-A0A4Q3IWB3-F1
#
_cell.length_a   1.000
_cell.length_b   1.000
_cell.length_c   1.000
_cell.angle_alpha   90.00
_cell.angle_beta   90.00
_cell.angle_gamma   90.00
#
_symmetry.space_group_name_H-M   'P 1'
#
loop_
_entity.id
_entity.type
_entity.pdbx_description
1 polymer ?
#
loop_
_entity_poly.entity_id
_entity_poly.type
_entity_poly.pdbx_seq_one_letter_code
_entity_poly.pdbx_strand_id
1 'polypeptide(L)'
;MRDLPDGLIALREVLELREVMRLIEKTARWVDPETFRLLPIWYPEHARRSYFYKSDWSEPQLNRNRQSGHEEHKREGNVHANRALTNALGLRSEERPNWSCCHIWGVDDPTYQEANEVVQDRRYFSCVANMVLLPTPLKAFTDTMPEVKAMLRLAARHLYGWHCGHPSMARAVETIERWDQWEAYPSSWKSDAASFPGIAPLDASIRAAARRRVDRIRRDLMSAGPHYPRDEVRAALAYWKVDPETWHAVPAA
;
A
#
# COMPACT_ATOMS: atom_id res chain seq x y z
N MET A 1 25.84 34.49 -9.95
CA MET A 1 25.38 33.09 -9.87
C MET A 1 24.06 33.01 -10.60
N ARG A 2 23.87 32.08 -11.54
CA ARG A 2 22.52 31.73 -11.98
C ARG A 2 22.00 30.74 -10.95
N ASP A 3 21.12 31.18 -10.06
CA ASP A 3 20.46 30.28 -9.14
C ASP A 3 19.49 29.42 -9.93
N LEU A 4 19.78 28.11 -9.99
CA LEU A 4 18.84 27.13 -10.50
C LEU A 4 17.68 27.05 -9.48
N PRO A 5 16.42 27.33 -9.87
CA PRO A 5 15.30 27.26 -8.94
C PRO A 5 15.09 25.83 -8.45
N ASP A 6 14.46 25.69 -7.28
CA ASP A 6 13.99 24.40 -6.78
C ASP A 6 13.17 23.67 -7.86
N GLY A 7 13.38 22.36 -8.00
CA GLY A 7 12.78 21.59 -9.07
C GLY A 7 11.25 21.52 -9.01
N LEU A 8 10.65 21.59 -7.82
CA LEU A 8 9.20 21.62 -7.67
C LEU A 8 8.64 23.00 -8.02
N ILE A 9 9.36 24.08 -7.73
CA ILE A 9 8.99 25.43 -8.19
C ILE A 9 9.01 25.49 -9.71
N ALA A 10 10.11 25.05 -10.33
CA ALA A 10 10.24 25.01 -11.79
C ALA A 10 9.15 24.15 -12.45
N LEU A 11 8.79 23.02 -11.83
CA LEU A 11 7.72 22.15 -12.32
C LEU A 11 6.34 22.81 -12.22
N ARG A 12 6.04 23.50 -11.11
CA ARG A 12 4.76 24.19 -10.89
C ARG A 12 4.53 25.36 -11.86
N GLU A 13 5.60 25.93 -12.43
CA GLU A 13 5.50 26.97 -13.46
C GLU A 13 4.98 26.45 -14.81
N VAL A 14 5.14 25.14 -15.08
CA VAL A 14 4.82 24.54 -16.39
C VAL A 14 3.79 23.42 -16.34
N LEU A 15 3.47 22.93 -15.15
CA LEU A 15 2.53 21.83 -14.93
C LEU A 15 1.68 22.11 -13.69
N GLU A 16 0.39 22.35 -13.88
CA GLU A 16 -0.52 22.63 -12.79
C GLU A 16 -0.85 21.36 -12.00
N LEU A 17 -1.18 21.53 -10.71
CA LEU A 17 -1.56 20.42 -9.84
C LEU A 17 -2.77 19.65 -10.39
N ARG A 18 -3.75 20.33 -11.00
CA ARG A 18 -4.92 19.69 -11.63
C ARG A 18 -4.53 18.75 -12.77
N GLU A 19 -3.45 19.07 -13.51
CA GLU A 19 -2.98 18.27 -14.64
C GLU A 19 -2.27 17.00 -14.14
N VAL A 20 -1.46 17.13 -13.09
CA VAL A 20 -0.87 15.99 -12.37
C VAL A 20 -1.98 15.05 -11.88
N MET A 21 -3.00 15.60 -11.20
CA MET A 21 -4.10 14.81 -10.67
C MET A 21 -4.94 14.14 -11.75
N ARG A 22 -5.15 14.80 -12.90
CA ARG A 22 -5.83 14.20 -14.05
C ARG A 22 -5.06 13.02 -14.66
N LEU A 23 -3.72 13.10 -14.70
CA LEU A 23 -2.89 11.97 -15.13
C LEU A 23 -3.01 10.79 -14.14
N ILE A 24 -2.96 11.09 -12.84
CA ILE A 24 -3.10 10.08 -11.79
C ILE A 24 -4.51 9.45 -11.84
N GLU A 25 -5.58 10.24 -11.93
CA GLU A 25 -6.97 9.78 -12.05
C GLU A 25 -7.15 8.72 -13.15
N LYS A 26 -6.61 9.00 -14.34
CA LYS A 26 -6.75 8.12 -15.51
C LYS A 26 -5.92 6.83 -15.41
N THR A 27 -4.83 6.87 -14.67
CA THR A 27 -3.82 5.80 -14.69
C THR A 27 -3.75 5.00 -13.41
N ALA A 28 -4.19 5.54 -12.28
CA ALA A 28 -4.24 4.82 -11.02
C ALA A 28 -5.07 3.55 -11.15
N ARG A 29 -4.61 2.49 -10.48
CA ARG A 29 -5.42 1.29 -10.25
C ARG A 29 -5.67 1.12 -8.76
N TRP A 30 -6.94 0.95 -8.44
CA TRP A 30 -7.47 0.81 -7.09
C TRP A 30 -8.05 -0.58 -6.93
N VAL A 31 -7.99 -1.08 -5.71
CA VAL A 31 -8.61 -2.36 -5.36
C VAL A 31 -10.11 -2.12 -5.19
N ASP A 32 -10.92 -3.04 -5.66
CA ASP A 32 -12.37 -2.98 -5.45
C ASP A 32 -12.73 -2.99 -3.95
N PRO A 33 -13.69 -2.16 -3.48
CA PRO A 33 -14.11 -2.16 -2.07
C PRO A 33 -14.56 -3.52 -1.54
N GLU A 34 -15.18 -4.37 -2.35
CA GLU A 34 -15.52 -5.75 -2.00
C GLU A 34 -14.27 -6.60 -1.82
N THR A 35 -13.23 -6.40 -2.65
CA THR A 35 -11.93 -7.06 -2.46
C THR A 35 -11.26 -6.61 -1.17
N PHE A 36 -11.33 -5.32 -0.83
CA PHE A 36 -10.83 -4.81 0.45
C PHE A 36 -11.57 -5.43 1.64
N ARG A 37 -12.91 -5.54 1.57
CA ARG A 37 -13.70 -6.20 2.63
C ARG A 37 -13.45 -7.70 2.72
N LEU A 38 -13.17 -8.36 1.59
CA LEU A 38 -12.82 -9.79 1.54
C LEU A 38 -11.53 -10.09 2.31
N LEU A 39 -10.47 -9.32 2.07
CA LEU A 39 -9.19 -9.47 2.78
C LEU A 39 -8.45 -8.11 2.83
N PRO A 40 -8.58 -7.35 3.92
CA PRO A 40 -8.01 -6.00 4.00
C PRO A 40 -6.49 -6.01 4.12
N ILE A 41 -5.95 -7.02 4.80
CA ILE A 41 -4.53 -7.20 5.07
C ILE A 41 -4.05 -8.57 4.57
N TRP A 42 -3.04 -8.57 3.70
CA TRP A 42 -2.61 -9.81 3.03
C TRP A 42 -1.40 -10.46 3.70
N TYR A 43 -0.43 -9.69 4.18
CA TYR A 43 0.81 -10.21 4.77
C TYR A 43 1.06 -9.58 6.15
N PRO A 44 0.25 -9.91 7.17
CA PRO A 44 0.40 -9.37 8.51
C PRO A 44 1.73 -9.76 9.18
N GLU A 45 2.42 -10.78 8.67
CA GLU A 45 3.71 -11.23 9.19
C GLU A 45 4.89 -10.37 8.73
N HIS A 46 4.67 -9.46 7.78
CA HIS A 46 5.70 -8.61 7.20
C HIS A 46 5.47 -7.13 7.52
N ALA A 47 6.56 -6.38 7.61
CA ALA A 47 6.56 -4.92 7.73
C ALA A 47 7.90 -4.39 7.20
N ARG A 48 7.94 -3.13 6.78
CA ARG A 48 9.17 -2.53 6.26
C ARG A 48 10.29 -2.62 7.29
N ARG A 49 11.52 -2.87 6.83
CA ARG A 49 12.75 -3.06 7.62
C ARG A 49 12.80 -4.32 8.50
N SER A 50 11.72 -5.10 8.61
CA SER A 50 11.79 -6.41 9.28
C SER A 50 12.69 -7.37 8.50
N TYR A 51 13.35 -8.30 9.17
CA TYR A 51 14.17 -9.30 8.49
C TYR A 51 13.31 -10.18 7.57
N PHE A 52 13.88 -10.60 6.45
CA PHE A 52 13.38 -11.76 5.74
C PHE A 52 13.88 -13.02 6.41
N TYR A 53 13.02 -14.03 6.41
CA TYR A 53 13.34 -15.36 6.89
C TYR A 53 13.21 -16.36 5.75
N LYS A 54 13.79 -17.55 5.91
CA LYS A 54 13.45 -18.70 5.06
C LYS A 54 11.94 -18.93 5.05
N SER A 55 11.45 -19.66 4.05
CA SER A 55 10.01 -19.86 3.82
C SER A 55 9.28 -20.53 4.99
N ASP A 56 10.01 -21.19 5.87
CA ASP A 56 9.53 -21.85 7.08
C ASP A 56 9.79 -21.05 8.36
N TRP A 57 10.34 -19.84 8.28
CA TRP A 57 10.69 -18.99 9.43
C TRP A 57 11.73 -19.59 10.39
N SER A 58 12.56 -20.52 9.89
CA SER A 58 13.62 -21.17 10.67
C SER A 58 14.80 -20.24 10.98
N GLU A 59 15.24 -19.43 10.00
CA GLU A 59 16.37 -18.51 10.15
C GLU A 59 16.25 -17.30 9.20
N PRO A 60 16.90 -16.16 9.53
CA PRO A 60 16.98 -15.00 8.65
C PRO A 60 17.67 -15.30 7.32
N GLN A 61 17.27 -14.62 6.25
CA GLN A 61 17.98 -14.64 4.97
C GLN A 61 19.15 -13.64 4.98
N LEU A 62 20.24 -13.99 4.33
CA LEU A 62 21.42 -13.13 4.14
C LEU A 62 21.52 -12.68 2.69
N ASN A 63 21.88 -11.40 2.50
CA ASN A 63 22.42 -10.87 1.26
C ASN A 63 23.93 -10.95 1.35
N ARG A 64 24.55 -11.65 0.40
CA ARG A 64 26.00 -11.68 0.25
C ARG A 64 26.43 -10.79 -0.89
N ASN A 65 27.27 -9.79 -0.61
CA ASN A 65 27.91 -9.01 -1.65
C ASN A 65 28.88 -9.92 -2.42
N ARG A 66 28.67 -10.04 -3.74
CA ARG A 66 29.47 -10.95 -4.59
C ARG A 66 30.94 -10.53 -4.73
N GLN A 67 31.26 -9.25 -4.54
CA GLN A 67 32.61 -8.71 -4.67
C GLN A 67 33.37 -8.71 -3.36
N SER A 68 32.77 -8.21 -2.27
CA SER A 68 33.43 -8.09 -0.97
C SER A 68 33.25 -9.33 -0.07
N GLY A 69 32.33 -10.22 -0.41
CA GLY A 69 31.98 -11.38 0.43
C GLY A 69 31.21 -11.03 1.70
N HIS A 70 30.99 -9.74 1.98
CA HIS A 70 30.26 -9.26 3.16
C HIS A 70 28.80 -9.75 3.16
N GLU A 71 28.32 -10.18 4.32
CA GLU A 71 26.96 -10.68 4.52
C GLU A 71 26.16 -9.75 5.42
N GLU A 72 24.97 -9.39 4.98
CA GLU A 72 24.00 -8.59 5.71
C GLU A 72 22.66 -9.31 5.73
N HIS A 73 21.93 -9.23 6.84
CA HIS A 73 20.56 -9.71 6.90
C HIS A 73 19.66 -8.97 5.91
N LYS A 74 19.03 -9.72 5.00
CA LYS A 74 18.08 -9.15 4.05
C LYS A 74 16.87 -8.61 4.80
N ARG A 75 16.44 -7.40 4.47
CA ARG A 75 15.30 -6.71 5.09
C ARG A 75 14.18 -6.45 4.10
N GLU A 76 12.96 -6.41 4.61
CA GLU A 76 11.76 -6.08 3.85
C GLU A 76 11.81 -4.62 3.37
N GLY A 77 11.86 -4.44 2.05
CA GLY A 77 11.87 -3.14 1.40
C GLY A 77 10.47 -2.62 1.05
N ASN A 78 9.60 -3.50 0.52
CA ASN A 78 8.20 -3.30 0.09
C ASN A 78 7.68 -4.51 -0.75
N VAL A 79 8.37 -5.65 -0.73
CA VAL A 79 8.09 -6.83 -1.56
C VAL A 79 6.69 -7.38 -1.24
N HIS A 80 6.38 -7.61 0.03
CA HIS A 80 5.08 -8.19 0.41
C HIS A 80 3.92 -7.19 0.30
N ALA A 81 4.16 -5.89 0.49
CA ALA A 81 3.17 -4.85 0.17
C ALA A 81 2.84 -4.84 -1.34
N ASN A 82 3.87 -4.88 -2.19
CA ASN A 82 3.67 -4.94 -3.64
C ASN A 82 2.94 -6.24 -4.06
N ARG A 83 3.29 -7.37 -3.45
CA ARG A 83 2.62 -8.65 -3.69
C ARG A 83 1.16 -8.65 -3.22
N ALA A 84 0.85 -8.01 -2.09
CA ALA A 84 -0.51 -7.82 -1.61
C ALA A 84 -1.35 -7.09 -2.65
N LEU A 85 -0.89 -5.90 -3.07
CA LEU A 85 -1.58 -5.09 -4.06
C LEU A 85 -1.72 -5.82 -5.41
N THR A 86 -0.67 -6.51 -5.86
CA THR A 86 -0.69 -7.30 -7.12
C THR A 86 -1.82 -8.32 -7.10
N ASN A 87 -1.87 -9.15 -6.05
CA ASN A 87 -2.89 -10.18 -5.95
C ASN A 87 -4.31 -9.60 -5.76
N ALA A 88 -4.44 -8.50 -5.01
CA ALA A 88 -5.73 -7.86 -4.76
C ALA A 88 -6.29 -7.14 -6.00
N LEU A 89 -5.43 -6.82 -6.98
CA LEU A 89 -5.84 -6.30 -8.29
C LEU A 89 -6.09 -7.43 -9.31
N GLY A 90 -5.96 -8.70 -8.93
CA GLY A 90 -6.09 -9.83 -9.85
C GLY A 90 -4.93 -9.96 -10.86
N LEU A 91 -3.79 -9.33 -10.57
CA LEU A 91 -2.64 -9.26 -11.47
C LEU A 91 -1.55 -10.27 -11.08
N ARG A 92 -0.61 -10.47 -11.99
CA ARG A 92 0.67 -11.14 -11.78
C ARG A 92 1.83 -10.14 -11.87
N SER A 93 2.98 -10.47 -11.29
CA SER A 93 4.14 -9.57 -11.25
C SER A 93 4.63 -9.20 -12.66
N GLU A 94 4.60 -10.16 -13.59
CA GLU A 94 4.98 -10.00 -14.99
C GLU A 94 4.00 -9.12 -15.80
N GLU A 95 2.78 -8.93 -15.31
CA GLU A 95 1.73 -8.11 -15.96
C GLU A 95 1.84 -6.63 -15.57
N ARG A 96 2.87 -6.27 -14.80
CA ARG A 96 3.06 -4.92 -14.25
C ARG A 96 4.40 -4.27 -14.64
N PRO A 97 4.83 -4.31 -15.91
CA PRO A 97 6.03 -3.58 -16.34
C PRO A 97 5.82 -2.07 -16.16
N ASN A 98 6.78 -1.38 -15.54
CA ASN A 98 6.71 0.07 -15.29
C ASN A 98 5.57 0.52 -14.38
N TRP A 99 5.09 -0.35 -13.48
CA TRP A 99 4.11 0.00 -12.47
C TRP A 99 4.67 -0.12 -11.05
N SER A 100 4.38 0.87 -10.22
CA SER A 100 4.84 0.95 -8.83
C SER A 100 3.68 0.95 -7.85
N CYS A 101 3.81 0.14 -6.81
CA CYS A 101 2.94 0.17 -5.64
C CYS A 101 3.37 1.33 -4.73
N CYS A 102 2.45 2.22 -4.41
CA CYS A 102 2.70 3.38 -3.56
C CYS A 102 1.84 3.31 -2.30
N HIS A 103 2.45 3.40 -1.13
CA HIS A 103 1.73 3.57 0.12
C HIS A 103 1.26 5.02 0.24
N ILE A 104 -0.04 5.23 0.46
CA ILE A 104 -0.62 6.58 0.51
C ILE A 104 -0.66 7.13 1.93
N TRP A 105 -0.67 6.27 2.96
CA TRP A 105 -0.49 6.65 4.36
C TRP A 105 0.93 6.33 4.80
N GLY A 106 1.63 7.37 5.24
CA GLY A 106 3.01 7.34 5.70
C GLY A 106 3.57 8.75 5.76
N VAL A 107 4.81 8.87 6.25
CA VAL A 107 5.52 10.14 6.41
C VAL A 107 5.44 11.02 5.15
N ASP A 108 5.06 12.29 5.34
CA ASP A 108 5.02 13.34 4.33
C ASP A 108 6.28 14.21 4.45
N ASP A 109 7.43 13.56 4.38
CA ASP A 109 8.71 14.22 4.49
C ASP A 109 9.41 14.24 3.13
N PRO A 110 9.37 15.37 2.40
CA PRO A 110 10.07 15.50 1.12
C PRO A 110 11.59 15.43 1.28
N THR A 111 12.12 15.52 2.51
CA THR A 111 13.55 15.41 2.83
C THR A 111 13.99 13.98 3.15
N TYR A 112 13.05 13.03 3.23
CA TYR A 112 13.26 11.60 3.50
C TYR A 112 14.04 11.30 4.80
N GLN A 113 14.03 12.21 5.78
CA GLN A 113 14.71 12.08 7.07
C GLN A 113 13.87 11.33 8.10
N GLU A 114 12.54 11.46 8.04
CA GLU A 114 11.63 10.83 9.00
C GLU A 114 11.41 9.34 8.72
N ALA A 115 11.38 8.54 9.78
CA ALA A 115 11.06 7.13 9.68
C ALA A 115 9.57 6.93 9.37
N ASN A 116 9.25 6.29 8.26
CA ASN A 116 7.86 5.94 7.95
C ASN A 116 7.37 4.82 8.87
N GLU A 117 6.74 5.19 9.98
CA GLU A 117 6.22 4.28 11.01
C GLU A 117 5.02 3.47 10.53
N VAL A 118 4.18 4.04 9.66
CA VAL A 118 2.97 3.37 9.15
C VAL A 118 3.34 2.09 8.39
N VAL A 119 4.38 2.13 7.56
CA VAL A 119 4.85 0.95 6.81
C VAL A 119 5.68 -0.01 7.68
N GLN A 120 6.05 0.37 8.90
CA GLN A 120 6.66 -0.51 9.90
C GLN A 120 5.61 -1.18 10.79
N ASP A 121 4.39 -0.63 10.85
CA ASP A 121 3.26 -1.24 11.50
C ASP A 121 2.62 -2.30 10.59
N ARG A 122 2.63 -3.54 11.07
CA ARG A 122 2.04 -4.70 10.38
C ARG A 122 0.58 -4.51 10.01
N ARG A 123 -0.19 -3.77 10.82
CA ARG A 123 -1.60 -3.45 10.56
C ARG A 123 -1.79 -2.69 9.24
N TYR A 124 -0.83 -1.87 8.84
CA TYR A 124 -0.98 -0.96 7.70
C TYR A 124 -0.04 -1.27 6.54
N PHE A 125 1.05 -2.01 6.76
CA PHE A 125 2.07 -2.28 5.75
C PHE A 125 1.54 -2.98 4.50
N SER A 126 0.75 -4.05 4.66
CA SER A 126 0.18 -4.81 3.54
C SER A 126 -1.33 -4.60 3.40
N CYS A 127 -1.84 -3.49 3.94
CA CYS A 127 -3.23 -3.09 3.81
C CYS A 127 -3.49 -2.55 2.39
N VAL A 128 -4.43 -3.15 1.67
CA VAL A 128 -4.68 -2.79 0.27
C VAL A 128 -5.37 -1.43 0.11
N ALA A 129 -6.14 -0.97 1.10
CA ALA A 129 -6.68 0.39 1.14
C ALA A 129 -5.61 1.46 1.43
N ASN A 130 -4.41 1.05 1.89
CA ASN A 130 -3.26 1.93 2.06
C ASN A 130 -2.38 1.99 0.80
N MET A 131 -2.80 1.40 -0.32
CA MET A 131 -1.95 1.33 -1.50
C MET A 131 -2.72 1.65 -2.78
N VAL A 132 -1.99 2.26 -3.72
CA VAL A 132 -2.44 2.51 -5.09
C VAL A 132 -1.36 2.04 -6.06
N LEU A 133 -1.78 1.51 -7.19
CA LEU A 133 -0.87 1.14 -8.27
C LEU A 133 -0.79 2.28 -9.28
N LEU A 134 0.42 2.77 -9.55
CA LEU A 134 0.67 3.90 -10.44
C LEU A 134 1.74 3.58 -11.48
N PRO A 135 1.71 4.19 -12.68
CA PRO A 135 2.87 4.21 -13.55
C PRO A 135 4.09 4.72 -12.78
N THR A 136 5.22 4.03 -12.90
CA THR A 136 6.44 4.32 -12.14
C THR A 136 6.89 5.80 -12.21
N PRO A 137 6.80 6.49 -13.36
CA PRO A 137 7.13 7.93 -13.40
C PRO A 137 6.25 8.79 -12.49
N LEU A 138 4.97 8.43 -12.30
CA LEU A 138 4.05 9.21 -11.46
C LEU A 138 4.28 9.00 -9.96
N LYS A 139 5.00 7.96 -9.56
CA LYS A 139 5.36 7.72 -8.16
C LYS A 139 6.11 8.92 -7.55
N ALA A 140 6.95 9.59 -8.32
CA ALA A 140 7.70 10.75 -7.83
C ALA A 140 6.76 11.83 -7.27
N PHE A 141 5.62 12.09 -7.92
CA PHE A 141 4.61 13.03 -7.42
C PHE A 141 4.04 12.60 -6.07
N THR A 142 3.80 11.31 -5.86
CA THR A 142 3.29 10.80 -4.58
C THR A 142 4.31 10.87 -3.46
N ASP A 143 5.61 10.81 -3.78
CA ASP A 143 6.69 10.86 -2.80
C ASP A 143 7.08 12.31 -2.44
N THR A 144 6.97 13.27 -3.38
CA THR A 144 7.49 14.63 -3.20
C THR A 144 6.45 15.75 -3.16
N MET A 145 5.19 15.51 -3.55
CA MET A 145 4.11 16.52 -3.50
C MET A 145 3.06 16.14 -2.44
N PRO A 146 3.09 16.75 -1.25
CA PRO A 146 2.13 16.46 -0.18
C PRO A 146 0.67 16.60 -0.59
N GLU A 147 0.34 17.56 -1.46
CA GLU A 147 -1.01 17.80 -1.96
C GLU A 147 -1.53 16.61 -2.78
N VAL A 148 -0.69 16.01 -3.61
CA VAL A 148 -1.02 14.80 -4.39
C VAL A 148 -1.33 13.64 -3.45
N LYS A 149 -0.50 13.43 -2.44
CA LYS A 149 -0.69 12.34 -1.47
C LYS A 149 -1.92 12.57 -0.59
N ALA A 150 -2.21 13.80 -0.19
CA ALA A 150 -3.43 14.16 0.52
C ALA A 150 -4.70 13.85 -0.31
N MET A 151 -4.70 14.18 -1.61
CA MET A 151 -5.81 13.83 -2.50
C MET A 151 -5.96 12.32 -2.71
N LEU A 152 -4.87 11.57 -2.77
CA LEU A 152 -4.93 10.09 -2.81
C LEU A 152 -5.50 9.48 -1.52
N ARG A 153 -5.18 10.05 -0.35
CA ARG A 153 -5.78 9.66 0.93
C ARG A 153 -7.27 9.96 0.98
N LEU A 154 -7.67 11.13 0.49
CA LEU A 154 -9.07 11.52 0.39
C LEU A 154 -9.84 10.59 -0.57
N ALA A 155 -9.25 10.25 -1.71
CA ALA A 155 -9.75 9.25 -2.64
C ALA A 155 -9.95 7.87 -1.99
N ALA A 156 -8.96 7.38 -1.24
CA ALA A 156 -9.10 6.13 -0.48
C ALA A 156 -10.18 6.22 0.60
N ARG A 157 -10.34 7.37 1.27
CA ARG A 157 -11.42 7.61 2.24
C ARG A 157 -12.79 7.51 1.58
N HIS A 158 -12.99 8.15 0.43
CA HIS A 158 -14.25 8.05 -0.31
C HIS A 158 -14.52 6.63 -0.82
N LEU A 159 -13.50 5.96 -1.36
CA LEU A 159 -13.66 4.64 -1.97
C LEU A 159 -13.91 3.53 -0.95
N TYR A 160 -13.17 3.54 0.16
CA TYR A 160 -13.20 2.44 1.14
C TYR A 160 -13.95 2.78 2.43
N GLY A 161 -14.34 4.04 2.64
CA GLY A 161 -14.85 4.50 3.93
C GLY A 161 -13.81 4.41 5.05
N TRP A 162 -12.52 4.40 4.71
CA TRP A 162 -11.42 4.09 5.63
C TRP A 162 -10.28 5.13 5.53
N HIS A 163 -9.64 5.40 6.67
CA HIS A 163 -8.38 6.13 6.75
C HIS A 163 -7.44 5.45 7.75
N CYS A 164 -6.15 5.73 7.66
CA CYS A 164 -5.17 5.16 8.58
C CYS A 164 -5.39 5.69 10.01
N GLY A 165 -5.48 4.77 10.97
CA GLY A 165 -5.63 5.08 12.40
C GLY A 165 -4.30 5.11 13.17
N HIS A 166 -3.15 5.11 12.48
CA HIS A 166 -1.86 5.20 13.16
C HIS A 166 -1.69 6.60 13.80
N PRO A 167 -1.23 6.71 15.07
CA PRO A 167 -1.12 8.00 15.76
C PRO A 167 -0.32 9.06 15.01
N SER A 168 0.78 8.67 14.35
CA SER A 168 1.59 9.61 13.56
C SER A 168 0.88 10.21 12.35
N MET A 169 -0.28 9.67 11.95
CA MET A 169 -1.09 10.20 10.84
C MET A 169 -2.18 11.19 11.28
N ALA A 170 -2.30 11.53 12.56
CA ALA A 170 -3.36 12.42 13.06
C ALA A 170 -3.48 13.74 12.29
N ARG A 171 -2.35 14.41 12.00
CA ARG A 171 -2.33 15.64 11.19
C ARG A 171 -2.81 15.41 9.76
N ALA A 172 -2.34 14.33 9.12
CA ALA A 172 -2.76 13.99 7.75
C ALA A 172 -4.26 13.69 7.67
N VAL A 173 -4.83 13.05 8.71
CA VAL A 173 -6.28 12.84 8.81
C VAL A 173 -7.02 14.16 8.96
N GLU A 174 -6.57 15.05 9.85
CA GLU A 174 -7.17 16.40 10.00
C GLU A 174 -7.12 17.21 8.70
N THR A 175 -6.02 17.12 7.94
CA THR A 175 -5.88 17.76 6.63
C THR A 175 -6.96 17.30 5.65
N ILE A 176 -7.21 15.99 5.54
CA ILE A 176 -8.24 15.50 4.61
C ILE A 176 -9.67 15.74 5.13
N GLU A 177 -9.85 15.89 6.44
CA GLU A 177 -11.16 16.24 7.04
C GLU A 177 -11.57 17.68 6.79
N ARG A 178 -10.58 18.58 6.75
CA ARG A 178 -10.78 20.00 6.47
C ARG A 178 -10.45 20.37 5.03
N TRP A 179 -10.49 19.39 4.12
CA TRP A 179 -10.07 19.59 2.75
C TRP A 179 -10.93 20.65 2.04
N ASP A 180 -10.27 21.67 1.50
CA ASP A 180 -10.90 22.80 0.78
C ASP A 180 -10.34 22.98 -0.64
N GLN A 181 -9.22 22.33 -0.98
CA GLN A 181 -8.55 22.40 -2.29
C GLN A 181 -9.24 21.49 -3.33
N TRP A 182 -10.51 21.76 -3.59
CA TRP A 182 -11.34 20.93 -4.48
C TRP A 182 -11.07 21.15 -5.98
N GLU A 183 -10.43 22.26 -6.35
CA GLU A 183 -10.13 22.64 -7.74
C GLU A 183 -9.27 21.59 -8.46
N ALA A 184 -8.27 21.04 -7.77
CA ALA A 184 -7.38 20.01 -8.33
C ALA A 184 -7.87 18.58 -8.08
N TYR A 185 -8.88 18.39 -7.22
CA TYR A 185 -9.38 17.07 -6.87
C TYR A 185 -10.29 16.51 -7.97
N PRO A 186 -10.01 15.33 -8.54
CA PRO A 186 -10.82 14.77 -9.61
C PRO A 186 -12.29 14.60 -9.22
N SER A 187 -13.21 15.15 -10.01
CA SER A 187 -14.65 15.06 -9.73
C SER A 187 -15.17 13.63 -9.77
N SER A 188 -14.57 12.77 -10.61
CA SER A 188 -14.91 11.33 -10.65
C SER A 188 -14.60 10.61 -9.34
N TRP A 189 -13.65 11.09 -8.54
CA TRP A 189 -13.32 10.50 -7.24
C TRP A 189 -14.23 10.98 -6.10
N LYS A 190 -15.13 11.93 -6.37
CA LYS A 190 -16.22 12.32 -5.44
C LYS A 190 -17.45 11.42 -5.59
N SER A 191 -17.50 10.62 -6.64
CA SER A 191 -18.63 9.77 -6.97
C SER A 191 -18.61 8.46 -6.19
N ASP A 192 -19.68 7.67 -6.31
CA ASP A 192 -19.72 6.34 -5.70
C ASP A 192 -18.67 5.39 -6.30
N ALA A 193 -18.46 4.25 -5.64
CA ALA A 193 -17.50 3.26 -6.10
C ALA A 193 -17.79 2.73 -7.52
N ALA A 194 -19.04 2.78 -8.01
CA ALA A 194 -19.39 2.22 -9.31
C ALA A 194 -18.86 3.09 -10.47
N SER A 195 -18.74 4.41 -10.27
CA SER A 195 -18.17 5.33 -11.26
C SER A 195 -16.71 5.73 -10.99
N PHE A 196 -16.09 5.17 -9.95
CA PHE A 196 -14.72 5.50 -9.58
C PHE A 196 -13.72 4.87 -10.58
N PRO A 197 -12.93 5.66 -11.33
CA PRO A 197 -12.08 5.15 -12.38
C PRO A 197 -10.91 4.31 -11.83
N GLY A 198 -10.56 3.26 -12.59
CA GLY A 198 -9.37 2.46 -12.31
C GLY A 198 -9.56 1.37 -11.25
N ILE A 199 -10.78 1.12 -10.77
CA ILE A 199 -11.06 -0.05 -9.92
C ILE A 199 -10.84 -1.34 -10.72
N ALA A 200 -10.13 -2.29 -10.11
CA ALA A 200 -10.05 -3.67 -10.58
C ALA A 200 -11.14 -4.51 -9.90
N PRO A 201 -12.22 -4.91 -10.62
CA PRO A 201 -13.36 -5.59 -10.03
C PRO A 201 -12.98 -6.91 -9.34
N LEU A 202 -13.69 -7.24 -8.28
CA LEU A 202 -13.54 -8.53 -7.61
C LEU A 202 -13.94 -9.69 -8.55
N ASP A 203 -13.01 -10.61 -8.79
CA ASP A 203 -13.25 -11.81 -9.60
C ASP A 203 -12.91 -13.11 -8.85
N ALA A 204 -13.11 -14.25 -9.52
CA ALA A 204 -12.82 -15.56 -8.97
C ALA A 204 -11.31 -15.78 -8.67
N SER A 205 -10.42 -15.16 -9.45
CA SER A 205 -8.97 -15.28 -9.28
C SER A 205 -8.50 -14.60 -8.00
N ILE A 206 -9.05 -13.42 -7.71
CA ILE A 206 -8.82 -12.65 -6.48
C ILE A 206 -9.35 -13.43 -5.27
N ARG A 207 -10.57 -13.98 -5.34
CA ARG A 207 -11.13 -14.83 -4.27
C ARG A 207 -10.24 -16.03 -3.97
N ALA A 208 -9.75 -16.71 -5.01
CA ALA A 208 -8.85 -17.84 -4.87
C ALA A 208 -7.49 -17.42 -4.26
N ALA A 209 -6.96 -16.26 -4.65
CA ALA A 209 -5.73 -15.71 -4.09
C ALA A 209 -5.87 -15.35 -2.60
N ALA A 210 -6.97 -14.70 -2.22
CA ALA A 210 -7.28 -14.37 -0.83
C ALA A 210 -7.40 -15.64 0.02
N ARG A 211 -8.12 -16.66 -0.46
CA ARG A 211 -8.23 -17.96 0.23
C ARG A 211 -6.87 -18.60 0.47
N ARG A 212 -6.04 -18.73 -0.59
CA ARG A 212 -4.68 -19.29 -0.46
C ARG A 212 -3.84 -18.52 0.56
N ARG A 213 -4.03 -17.20 0.63
CA ARG A 213 -3.31 -16.34 1.57
C ARG A 213 -3.75 -16.60 3.01
N VAL A 214 -5.06 -16.64 3.27
CA VAL A 214 -5.60 -16.95 4.60
C VAL A 214 -5.21 -18.36 5.05
N ASP A 215 -5.31 -19.36 4.17
CA ASP A 215 -4.87 -20.74 4.47
C ASP A 215 -3.38 -20.79 4.86
N ARG A 216 -2.55 -19.95 4.22
CA ARG A 216 -1.14 -19.84 4.55
C ARG A 216 -0.91 -19.16 5.90
N ILE A 217 -1.63 -18.07 6.21
CA ILE A 217 -1.59 -17.42 7.53
C ILE A 217 -1.95 -18.44 8.62
N ARG A 218 -3.05 -19.18 8.41
CA ARG A 218 -3.52 -20.21 9.35
C ARG A 218 -2.45 -21.26 9.63
N ARG A 219 -1.87 -21.84 8.58
CA ARG A 219 -0.78 -22.82 8.72
C ARG A 219 0.43 -22.24 9.43
N ASP A 220 0.88 -21.05 9.04
CA ASP A 220 2.09 -20.45 9.61
C ASP A 220 1.89 -20.10 11.10
N LEU A 221 0.70 -19.65 11.51
CA LEU A 221 0.36 -19.46 12.93
C LEU A 221 0.52 -20.75 13.75
N MET A 222 0.15 -21.89 13.18
CA MET A 222 0.26 -23.20 13.85
C MET A 222 1.69 -23.74 13.83
N SER A 223 2.36 -23.71 12.67
CA SER A 223 3.52 -24.58 12.42
C SER A 223 4.77 -23.87 11.90
N ALA A 224 4.76 -22.55 11.67
CA ALA A 224 5.97 -21.86 11.22
C ALA A 224 7.08 -21.92 12.29
N GLY A 225 8.31 -21.67 11.87
CA GLY A 225 9.47 -21.63 12.74
C GLY A 225 9.39 -20.57 13.84
N PRO A 226 10.41 -20.54 14.71
CA PRO A 226 10.41 -19.70 15.92
C PRO A 226 10.38 -18.20 15.61
N HIS A 227 10.77 -17.79 14.41
CA HIS A 227 10.82 -16.38 14.03
C HIS A 227 9.53 -15.84 13.40
N TYR A 228 8.50 -16.67 13.23
CA TYR A 228 7.20 -16.17 12.78
C TYR A 228 6.58 -15.26 13.87
N PRO A 229 6.24 -14.00 13.55
CA PRO A 229 5.77 -13.02 14.54
C PRO A 229 4.30 -13.27 14.90
N ARG A 230 4.03 -14.39 15.59
CA ARG A 230 2.66 -14.89 15.84
C ARG A 230 1.78 -13.87 16.53
N ASP A 231 2.30 -13.20 17.54
CA ASP A 231 1.51 -12.29 18.37
C ASP A 231 1.18 -11.01 17.61
N GLU A 232 2.13 -10.49 16.82
CA GLU A 232 1.89 -9.33 15.97
C GLU A 232 0.97 -9.67 14.80
N VAL A 233 1.06 -10.89 14.24
CA VAL A 233 0.10 -11.37 13.23
C VAL A 233 -1.30 -11.42 13.82
N ARG A 234 -1.48 -12.03 15.00
CA ARG A 234 -2.78 -12.09 15.67
C ARG A 234 -3.32 -10.70 15.96
N ALA A 235 -2.48 -9.79 16.47
CA ALA A 235 -2.88 -8.41 16.73
C ALA A 235 -3.32 -7.68 15.46
N ALA A 236 -2.60 -7.86 14.35
CA ALA A 236 -2.96 -7.26 13.07
C ALA A 236 -4.28 -7.83 12.50
N LEU A 237 -4.47 -9.14 12.57
CA LEU A 237 -5.71 -9.80 12.16
C LEU A 237 -6.91 -9.36 13.01
N ALA A 238 -6.72 -9.27 14.33
CA ALA A 238 -7.75 -8.79 15.25
C ALA A 238 -8.16 -7.34 14.96
N TYR A 239 -7.19 -6.46 14.70
CA TYR A 239 -7.47 -5.07 14.29
C TYR A 239 -8.38 -5.01 13.05
N TRP A 240 -8.13 -5.88 12.07
CA TRP A 240 -8.92 -5.97 10.84
C TRP A 240 -10.15 -6.86 10.92
N LYS A 241 -10.44 -7.45 12.08
CA LYS A 241 -11.54 -8.40 12.30
C LYS A 241 -11.50 -9.59 11.32
N VAL A 242 -10.29 -10.04 10.98
CA VAL A 242 -10.07 -11.24 10.16
C VAL A 242 -9.79 -12.40 11.10
N ASP A 243 -10.69 -13.37 11.15
CA ASP A 243 -10.46 -14.64 11.84
C ASP A 243 -10.07 -15.72 10.81
N PRO A 244 -8.81 -16.17 10.77
CA PRO A 244 -8.38 -17.17 9.81
C PRO A 244 -9.13 -18.50 9.90
N GLU A 245 -9.70 -18.88 11.05
CA GLU A 245 -10.38 -20.17 11.22
C GLU A 245 -11.79 -20.14 10.62
N THR A 246 -12.51 -19.04 10.85
CA THR A 246 -13.87 -18.83 10.33
C THR A 246 -13.90 -18.01 9.03
N TRP A 247 -12.74 -17.69 8.46
CA TRP A 247 -12.69 -16.96 7.20
C TRP A 247 -13.22 -17.85 6.07
N HIS A 248 -14.19 -17.32 5.34
CA HIS A 248 -14.76 -17.96 4.18
C HIS A 248 -14.84 -16.95 3.05
N ALA A 249 -14.39 -17.32 1.85
CA ALA A 249 -14.69 -16.53 0.67
C ALA A 249 -16.20 -16.61 0.44
N VAL A 250 -16.91 -15.48 0.50
CA VAL A 250 -18.31 -15.44 0.09
C VAL A 250 -18.35 -15.94 -1.37
N PRO A 251 -19.19 -16.93 -1.72
CA PRO A 251 -19.31 -17.40 -3.10
C PRO A 251 -19.65 -16.22 -4.03
N ALA A 252 -19.16 -16.26 -5.26
CA ALA A 252 -19.64 -15.32 -6.27
C ALA A 252 -21.14 -15.58 -6.49
N ALA A 253 -21.95 -14.52 -6.46
CA ALA A 253 -23.36 -14.58 -6.86
C ALA A 253 -23.50 -14.84 -8.36
#